data_AF-A0A4Q6BMP2-F1
#
_entry.id   AF-A0A4Q6BMP2-F1
#
_cell.length_a   1.000
_cell.length_b   1.000
_cell.length_c   1.000
_cell.angle_alpha   90.00
_cell.angle_beta   90.00
_cell.angle_gamma   90.00
#
_symmetry.space_group_name_H-M   'P 1'
#
loop_
_entity.id
_entity.type
_entity.pdbx_description
1 polymer ?
#
loop_
_entity_poly.entity_id
_entity_poly.type
_entity_poly.pdbx_seq_one_letter_code
_entity_poly.pdbx_strand_id
1 'polypeptide(L)'
;NRFRAAYRLFMYRVGSLFDLALLVGLWLVRHLMSLHWHARRIEHEDRDRLEVPLIREAVAAGIPVLGICRGMQLLNVCLGGSLHQEISVFYEESPVLRTLLPRKRVFIGANSRLHAIFRRDSLRVNSLHYQSVKALGEGLRSSAAEANGIVQAIEHTNAKFLIGVQWHPEYLPMKRSQQRLFQALVKAAHSPGISVTSPLRAQSEEQTIHKIAASQRTQLETASKHEAMFGV
;
A
#
# COMPACT_ATOMS: atom_id res chain seq x y z
N ASN A 1 59.68 -19.65 -25.92
CA ASN A 1 58.42 -20.19 -25.35
C ASN A 1 58.24 -20.13 -23.82
N ARG A 2 59.12 -19.47 -23.04
CA ARG A 2 58.91 -19.28 -21.57
C ARG A 2 58.35 -17.90 -21.20
N PHE A 3 58.67 -16.87 -21.97
CA PHE A 3 58.22 -15.49 -21.77
C PHE A 3 56.70 -15.30 -21.95
N ARG A 4 56.11 -15.91 -23.00
CA ARG A 4 54.66 -15.90 -23.24
C ARG A 4 53.85 -16.67 -22.19
N ALA A 5 54.45 -17.61 -21.46
CA ALA A 5 53.79 -18.33 -20.37
C ALA A 5 53.81 -17.49 -19.09
N ALA A 6 54.95 -16.87 -18.77
CA ALA A 6 55.09 -15.95 -17.63
C ALA A 6 54.19 -14.72 -17.75
N TYR A 7 54.11 -14.12 -18.95
CA TYR A 7 53.22 -12.96 -19.20
C TYR A 7 51.74 -13.32 -19.05
N ARG A 8 51.32 -14.51 -19.50
CA ARG A 8 49.95 -14.99 -19.32
C ARG A 8 49.62 -15.25 -17.84
N LEU A 9 50.52 -15.84 -17.08
CA LEU A 9 50.35 -16.05 -15.63
C LEU A 9 50.33 -14.74 -14.84
N PHE A 10 51.15 -13.76 -15.24
CA PHE A 10 51.15 -12.42 -14.66
C PHE A 10 49.84 -11.69 -14.94
N MET A 11 49.38 -11.67 -16.20
CA MET A 11 48.11 -11.05 -16.57
C MET A 11 46.91 -11.72 -15.89
N TYR A 12 46.93 -13.04 -15.69
CA TYR A 12 45.88 -13.75 -14.96
C TYR A 12 45.86 -13.39 -13.46
N ARG A 13 47.04 -13.25 -12.83
CA ARG A 13 47.16 -12.79 -11.43
C ARG A 13 46.71 -11.34 -11.26
N VAL A 14 47.12 -10.44 -12.16
CA VAL A 14 46.74 -9.02 -12.15
C VAL A 14 45.23 -8.86 -12.40
N GLY A 15 44.66 -9.62 -13.33
CA GLY A 15 43.21 -9.70 -13.54
C GLY A 15 42.45 -10.17 -12.31
N SER A 16 42.93 -11.24 -11.64
CA SER A 16 42.28 -11.74 -10.42
C SER A 16 42.34 -10.77 -9.24
N LEU A 17 43.41 -9.96 -9.14
CA LEU A 17 43.54 -8.92 -8.11
C LEU A 17 42.63 -7.74 -8.41
N PHE A 18 42.47 -7.37 -9.68
CA PHE A 18 41.54 -6.34 -10.11
C PHE A 18 40.09 -6.77 -9.89
N ASP A 19 39.74 -8.02 -10.21
CA ASP A 19 38.41 -8.59 -9.96
C ASP A 19 38.11 -8.68 -8.46
N LEU A 20 39.08 -9.07 -7.64
CA LEU A 20 38.93 -9.09 -6.19
C LEU A 20 38.72 -7.67 -5.63
N ALA A 21 39.50 -6.69 -6.09
CA ALA A 21 39.35 -5.29 -5.71
C ALA A 21 37.99 -4.72 -6.18
N LEU A 22 37.52 -5.11 -7.36
CA LEU A 22 36.22 -4.73 -7.89
C LEU A 22 35.08 -5.36 -7.06
N LEU A 23 35.19 -6.62 -6.68
CA LEU A 23 34.21 -7.30 -5.81
C LEU A 23 34.17 -6.69 -4.42
N VAL A 24 35.32 -6.35 -3.83
CA VAL A 24 35.41 -5.66 -2.54
C VAL A 24 34.87 -4.24 -2.64
N GLY A 25 35.17 -3.52 -3.73
CA GLY A 25 34.65 -2.19 -4.01
C GLY A 25 33.13 -2.19 -4.21
N LEU A 26 32.59 -3.13 -4.98
CA LEU A 26 31.15 -3.32 -5.15
C LEU A 26 30.48 -3.73 -3.84
N TRP A 27 31.13 -4.57 -3.03
CA TRP A 27 30.65 -4.92 -1.70
C TRP A 27 30.63 -3.70 -0.77
N LEU A 28 31.67 -2.86 -0.78
CA LEU A 28 31.76 -1.62 0.00
C LEU A 28 30.72 -0.58 -0.45
N VAL A 29 30.57 -0.35 -1.76
CA VAL A 29 29.54 0.55 -2.31
C VAL A 29 28.15 0.01 -1.93
N ARG A 30 27.91 -1.29 -2.06
CA ARG A 30 26.65 -1.91 -1.63
C ARG A 30 26.43 -1.78 -0.12
N HIS A 31 27.48 -1.95 0.68
CA HIS A 31 27.41 -1.85 2.15
C HIS A 31 27.17 -0.41 2.59
N LEU A 32 27.89 0.56 2.02
CA LEU A 32 27.68 1.98 2.25
C LEU A 32 26.29 2.44 1.79
N MET A 33 25.84 2.03 0.60
CA MET A 33 24.47 2.32 0.12
C MET A 33 23.40 1.63 0.97
N SER A 34 23.70 0.45 1.54
CA SER A 34 22.82 -0.24 2.49
C SER A 34 22.74 0.48 3.84
N LEU A 35 23.84 1.05 4.33
CA LEU A 35 23.88 1.82 5.59
C LEU A 35 23.06 3.11 5.49
N HIS A 36 23.05 3.78 4.33
CA HIS A 36 22.24 4.98 4.10
C HIS A 36 20.74 4.71 3.88
N TRP A 37 20.35 3.44 3.76
CA TRP A 37 18.96 3.01 3.56
C TRP A 37 18.25 2.58 4.86
N HIS A 38 18.95 2.57 6.00
CA HIS A 38 18.36 2.18 7.28
C HIS A 38 17.73 3.40 7.97
N ALA A 39 16.44 3.23 8.31
CA ALA A 39 15.66 4.05 9.23
C ALA A 39 15.45 5.51 8.83
N ARG A 40 14.78 5.75 7.70
CA ARG A 40 13.92 6.94 7.62
C ARG A 40 12.51 6.48 7.97
N ARG A 41 12.07 6.82 9.18
CA ARG A 41 10.67 6.86 9.57
C ARG A 41 10.01 7.86 8.64
N ILE A 42 9.49 7.41 7.50
CA ILE A 42 8.80 8.31 6.59
C ILE A 42 7.38 8.49 7.13
N GLU A 43 7.30 9.23 8.24
CA GLU A 43 6.05 9.85 8.68
C GLU A 43 5.65 10.83 7.57
N HIS A 44 4.66 10.45 6.77
CA HIS A 44 4.05 11.33 5.79
C HIS A 44 2.84 11.98 6.46
N GLU A 45 3.11 12.90 7.40
CA GLU A 45 2.08 13.49 8.26
C GLU A 45 0.90 14.07 7.45
N ASP A 46 1.18 14.79 6.36
CA ASP A 46 0.15 15.31 5.45
C ASP A 46 -0.69 14.21 4.79
N ARG A 47 -0.05 13.10 4.42
CA ARG A 47 -0.71 11.95 3.79
C ARG A 47 -1.55 11.19 4.82
N ASP A 48 -1.05 11.00 6.02
CA ASP A 48 -1.77 10.32 7.10
C ASP A 48 -2.97 11.14 7.57
N ARG A 49 -2.83 12.46 7.60
CA ARG A 49 -3.95 13.38 7.88
C ARG A 49 -5.09 13.25 6.86
N LEU A 50 -4.79 12.85 5.63
CA LEU A 50 -5.78 12.58 4.59
C LEU A 50 -6.30 11.14 4.62
N GLU A 51 -5.41 10.15 4.66
CA GLU A 51 -5.75 8.73 4.50
C GLU A 51 -6.49 8.16 5.72
N VAL A 52 -6.11 8.56 6.94
CA VAL A 52 -6.70 7.99 8.17
C VAL A 52 -8.19 8.31 8.31
N PRO A 53 -8.65 9.57 8.18
CA PRO A 53 -10.09 9.88 8.22
C PRO A 53 -10.87 9.14 7.13
N LEU A 54 -10.35 9.12 5.89
CA LEU A 54 -11.00 8.45 4.76
C LEU A 54 -11.18 6.95 5.00
N ILE A 55 -10.16 6.28 5.55
CA ILE A 55 -10.26 4.86 5.91
C ILE A 55 -11.33 4.66 6.98
N ARG A 56 -11.34 5.48 8.04
CA ARG A 56 -12.32 5.36 9.12
C ARG A 56 -13.76 5.54 8.61
N GLU A 57 -13.98 6.54 7.76
CA GLU A 57 -15.29 6.78 7.14
C GLU A 57 -15.70 5.64 6.23
N ALA A 58 -14.80 5.14 5.38
CA ALA A 58 -15.09 4.02 4.49
C ALA A 58 -15.46 2.75 5.27
N VAL A 59 -14.75 2.47 6.37
CA VAL A 59 -15.06 1.34 7.24
C VAL A 59 -16.41 1.53 7.94
N ALA A 60 -16.66 2.70 8.51
CA ALA A 60 -17.92 3.00 9.19
C ALA A 60 -19.13 2.93 8.26
N ALA A 61 -18.98 3.39 7.02
CA ALA A 61 -20.01 3.33 5.98
C ALA A 61 -20.15 1.95 5.32
N GLY A 62 -19.32 0.96 5.70
CA GLY A 62 -19.33 -0.37 5.10
C GLY A 62 -18.93 -0.39 3.62
N ILE A 63 -18.19 0.62 3.17
CA ILE A 63 -17.67 0.71 1.80
C ILE A 63 -16.60 -0.38 1.61
N PRO A 64 -16.60 -1.12 0.49
CA PRO A 64 -15.56 -2.08 0.17
C PRO A 64 -14.16 -1.44 0.12
N VAL A 65 -13.21 -1.98 0.90
CA VAL A 65 -11.83 -1.47 0.93
C VAL A 65 -10.81 -2.56 0.62
N LEU A 66 -9.84 -2.24 -0.24
CA LEU A 66 -8.62 -3.01 -0.46
C LEU A 66 -7.40 -2.18 -0.06
N GLY A 67 -6.73 -2.56 1.03
CA GLY A 67 -5.47 -1.95 1.44
C GLY A 67 -4.28 -2.68 0.82
N ILE A 68 -3.38 -1.95 0.16
CA ILE A 68 -2.19 -2.54 -0.47
C ILE A 68 -0.93 -2.00 0.21
N CYS A 69 -0.05 -2.91 0.63
CA CYS A 69 1.20 -2.63 1.32
C CYS A 69 0.99 -1.70 2.53
N ARG A 70 1.34 -0.42 2.41
CA ARG A 70 1.04 0.61 3.42
C ARG A 70 -0.45 0.73 3.74
N GLY A 71 -1.32 0.58 2.74
CA GLY A 71 -2.76 0.64 2.94
C GLY A 71 -3.27 -0.46 3.88
N MET A 72 -2.68 -1.67 3.81
CA MET A 72 -2.98 -2.73 4.78
C MET A 72 -2.56 -2.33 6.20
N GLN A 73 -1.39 -1.73 6.32
CA GLN A 73 -0.83 -1.30 7.61
C GLN A 73 -1.69 -0.20 8.23
N LEU A 74 -2.11 0.79 7.44
CA LEU A 74 -3.02 1.84 7.87
C LEU A 74 -4.38 1.30 8.26
N LEU A 75 -4.96 0.36 7.51
CA LEU A 75 -6.21 -0.30 7.90
C LEU A 75 -6.11 -0.92 9.28
N ASN A 76 -5.00 -1.64 9.54
CA ASN A 76 -4.75 -2.25 10.83
C ASN A 76 -4.65 -1.20 11.96
N VAL A 77 -3.88 -0.14 11.74
CA VAL A 77 -3.69 0.94 12.74
C VAL A 77 -4.99 1.73 12.98
N CYS A 78 -5.77 2.00 11.93
CA CYS A 78 -7.07 2.68 12.05
C CYS A 78 -8.07 1.89 12.91
N LEU A 79 -7.93 0.56 12.91
CA LEU A 79 -8.73 -0.36 13.72
C LEU A 79 -8.05 -0.71 15.06
N GLY A 80 -7.06 0.06 15.50
CA GLY A 80 -6.43 -0.09 16.83
C GLY A 80 -5.30 -1.13 16.91
N GLY A 81 -4.86 -1.67 15.77
CA GLY A 81 -3.70 -2.57 15.70
C GLY A 81 -2.35 -1.84 15.77
N SER A 82 -1.26 -2.61 15.77
CA SER A 82 0.12 -2.07 15.81
C SER A 82 1.03 -2.71 14.77
N LEU A 83 2.17 -2.08 14.49
CA LEU A 83 3.15 -2.50 13.48
C LEU A 83 4.52 -2.81 14.10
N HIS A 84 5.21 -3.78 13.51
CA HIS A 84 6.66 -3.91 13.64
C HIS A 84 7.32 -2.81 12.80
N GLN A 85 8.10 -1.95 13.45
CA GLN A 85 8.80 -0.83 12.79
C GLN A 85 9.88 -1.30 11.81
N GLU A 86 10.47 -2.46 12.09
CA GLU A 86 11.45 -3.09 11.23
C GLU A 86 11.24 -4.60 11.29
N ILE A 87 11.11 -5.23 10.11
CA ILE A 87 10.94 -6.68 10.00
C ILE A 87 12.19 -7.44 9.58
N SER A 88 13.29 -6.74 9.27
CA SER A 88 14.57 -7.35 8.88
C SER A 88 15.06 -8.34 9.94
N VAL A 89 14.80 -8.04 11.21
CA VAL A 89 15.14 -8.85 12.39
C VAL A 89 14.43 -10.21 12.45
N PHE A 90 13.34 -10.41 11.69
CA PHE A 90 12.61 -11.68 11.63
C PHE A 90 13.08 -12.62 10.50
N TYR A 91 14.10 -12.22 9.75
CA TYR A 91 14.69 -13.05 8.70
C TYR A 91 16.11 -13.45 9.10
N GLU A 92 16.35 -14.76 9.18
CA GLU A 92 17.69 -15.33 9.37
C GLU A 92 18.53 -15.25 8.08
N GLU A 93 17.88 -15.18 6.92
CA GLU A 93 18.54 -15.07 5.62
C GLU A 93 18.94 -13.62 5.29
N SER A 94 20.24 -13.41 5.03
CA SER A 94 20.78 -12.16 4.50
C SER A 94 21.27 -12.36 3.06
N PRO A 95 20.78 -11.58 2.07
CA PRO A 95 19.91 -10.41 2.23
C PRO A 95 18.41 -10.76 2.29
N VAL A 96 17.66 -9.97 3.08
CA VAL A 96 16.18 -9.98 3.08
C VAL A 96 15.67 -9.85 1.65
N LEU A 97 14.88 -10.82 1.19
CA LEU A 97 14.42 -10.88 -0.19
C LEU A 97 13.42 -9.76 -0.49
N ARG A 98 13.95 -8.63 -0.98
CA ARG A 98 13.17 -7.47 -1.45
C ARG A 98 13.20 -7.47 -2.96
N THR A 99 12.04 -7.69 -3.57
CA THR A 99 11.98 -7.86 -5.01
C THR A 99 10.59 -7.56 -5.55
N LEU A 100 10.56 -6.96 -6.74
CA LEU A 100 9.37 -6.84 -7.59
C LEU A 100 8.89 -8.20 -8.09
N LEU A 101 9.79 -9.19 -8.14
CA LEU A 101 9.49 -10.53 -8.61
C LEU A 101 8.74 -11.32 -7.53
N PRO A 102 7.79 -12.18 -7.91
CA PRO A 102 7.01 -12.97 -6.98
C PRO A 102 7.83 -14.16 -6.45
N ARG A 103 8.74 -13.91 -5.51
CA ARG A 103 9.66 -14.94 -4.99
C ARG A 103 9.28 -15.44 -3.59
N LYS A 104 8.67 -14.60 -2.75
CA LYS A 104 8.27 -14.99 -1.39
C LYS A 104 7.04 -15.87 -1.41
N ARG A 105 7.05 -16.94 -0.62
CA ARG A 105 5.90 -17.85 -0.47
C ARG A 105 5.05 -17.41 0.72
N VAL A 106 3.76 -17.34 0.49
CA VAL A 106 2.75 -16.96 1.48
C VAL A 106 1.70 -18.04 1.54
N PHE A 107 1.31 -18.43 2.74
CA PHE A 107 0.27 -19.43 3.02
C PHE A 107 -1.04 -18.71 3.36
N ILE A 108 -2.13 -19.20 2.80
CA ILE A 108 -3.46 -18.60 2.91
C ILE A 108 -4.29 -19.49 3.84
N GLY A 109 -4.95 -18.89 4.82
CA GLY A 109 -5.85 -19.63 5.71
C GLY A 109 -7.06 -20.16 4.95
N ALA A 110 -7.34 -21.46 5.07
CA ALA A 110 -8.41 -22.13 4.32
C ALA A 110 -9.80 -21.50 4.51
N ASN A 111 -10.10 -20.97 5.71
CA ASN A 111 -11.37 -20.34 6.05
C ASN A 111 -11.38 -18.82 5.82
N SER A 112 -10.56 -18.31 4.89
CA SER A 112 -10.45 -16.89 4.58
C SER A 112 -11.18 -16.50 3.29
N ARG A 113 -11.63 -15.25 3.19
CA ARG A 113 -12.14 -14.71 1.91
C ARG A 113 -11.05 -14.70 0.86
N LEU A 114 -9.83 -14.42 1.29
CA LEU A 114 -8.65 -14.48 0.45
C LEU A 114 -8.48 -15.85 -0.23
N HIS A 115 -8.69 -16.94 0.50
CA HIS A 115 -8.68 -18.30 -0.05
C HIS A 115 -9.77 -18.49 -1.10
N ALA A 116 -11.00 -18.03 -0.83
CA ALA A 116 -12.10 -18.10 -1.80
C ALA A 116 -11.81 -17.33 -3.10
N ILE A 117 -11.11 -16.19 -3.01
CA ILE A 117 -10.71 -15.37 -4.16
C ILE A 117 -9.61 -16.05 -4.98
N PHE A 118 -8.53 -16.48 -4.33
CA PHE A 118 -7.37 -17.03 -5.02
C PHE A 118 -7.53 -18.50 -5.40
N ARG A 119 -8.35 -19.24 -4.65
CA ARG A 119 -8.59 -20.69 -4.74
C ARG A 119 -7.30 -21.50 -4.63
N ARG A 120 -6.46 -21.14 -3.66
CA ARG A 120 -5.14 -21.74 -3.40
C ARG A 120 -4.78 -21.62 -1.93
N ASP A 121 -4.04 -22.60 -1.43
CA ASP A 121 -3.51 -22.60 -0.07
C ASP A 121 -2.20 -21.82 0.05
N SER A 122 -1.52 -21.56 -1.07
CA SER A 122 -0.32 -20.72 -1.08
C SER A 122 -0.12 -19.96 -2.39
N LEU A 123 0.60 -18.85 -2.31
CA LEU A 123 0.98 -17.99 -3.43
C LEU A 123 2.45 -17.62 -3.36
N ARG A 124 2.99 -17.23 -4.51
CA ARG A 124 4.23 -16.48 -4.58
C ARG A 124 3.97 -15.01 -4.89
N VAL A 125 4.47 -14.13 -4.03
CA VAL A 125 4.21 -12.69 -4.04
C VAL A 125 5.52 -11.89 -4.02
N ASN A 126 5.43 -10.62 -4.42
CA ASN A 126 6.54 -9.68 -4.34
C ASN A 126 6.64 -9.12 -2.91
N SER A 127 7.79 -8.54 -2.57
CA SER A 127 8.07 -8.07 -1.21
C SER A 127 8.85 -6.77 -1.26
N LEU A 128 8.20 -5.68 -0.88
CA LEU A 128 8.73 -4.31 -0.94
C LEU A 128 8.33 -3.53 0.32
N HIS A 129 8.45 -4.14 1.49
CA HIS A 129 8.03 -3.56 2.76
C HIS A 129 9.09 -3.76 3.84
N TYR A 130 9.20 -2.76 4.72
CA TYR A 130 10.11 -2.75 5.88
C TYR A 130 9.37 -2.99 7.20
N GLN A 131 8.05 -2.88 7.17
CA GLN A 131 7.14 -3.01 8.31
C GLN A 131 6.14 -4.13 8.03
N SER A 132 5.60 -4.70 9.09
CA SER A 132 4.47 -5.64 9.03
C SER A 132 3.60 -5.47 10.27
N VAL A 133 2.41 -6.06 10.25
CA VAL A 133 1.49 -6.07 11.39
C VAL A 133 2.11 -6.83 12.56
N LYS A 134 2.11 -6.20 13.74
CA LYS A 134 2.52 -6.79 15.01
C LYS A 134 1.31 -7.32 15.78
N ALA A 135 0.33 -6.45 16.01
CA ALA A 135 -0.93 -6.81 16.64
C ALA A 135 -2.07 -6.41 15.72
N LEU A 136 -3.04 -7.31 15.54
CA LEU A 136 -4.21 -7.07 14.70
C LEU A 136 -5.16 -6.09 15.40
N GLY A 137 -5.74 -5.18 14.61
CA GLY A 137 -6.82 -4.32 15.07
C GLY A 137 -8.13 -5.07 15.29
N GLU A 138 -9.10 -4.37 15.86
CA GLU A 138 -10.43 -4.91 16.15
C GLU A 138 -11.15 -5.38 14.88
N GLY A 139 -11.84 -6.52 14.97
CA GLY A 139 -12.58 -7.09 13.86
C GLY A 139 -11.71 -7.65 12.72
N LEU A 140 -10.38 -7.58 12.83
CA LEU A 140 -9.45 -8.12 11.84
C LEU A 140 -8.96 -9.52 12.22
N ARG A 141 -8.74 -10.35 11.20
CA ARG A 141 -7.99 -11.61 11.32
C ARG A 141 -6.87 -11.66 10.28
N SER A 142 -5.80 -12.39 10.57
CA SER A 142 -4.82 -12.75 9.55
C SER A 142 -5.43 -13.76 8.58
N SER A 143 -5.39 -13.45 7.29
CA SER A 143 -5.84 -14.33 6.21
C SER A 143 -4.69 -14.97 5.44
N ALA A 144 -3.48 -14.42 5.55
CA ALA A 144 -2.27 -15.02 5.02
C ALA A 144 -1.02 -14.62 5.81
N ALA A 145 -0.06 -15.54 5.88
CA ALA A 145 1.22 -15.33 6.55
C ALA A 145 2.37 -16.07 5.84
N GLU A 146 3.60 -15.64 6.13
CA GLU A 146 4.82 -16.38 5.80
C GLU A 146 5.06 -17.54 6.77
N ALA A 147 5.99 -18.44 6.44
CA ALA A 147 6.35 -19.57 7.33
C ALA A 147 6.88 -19.12 8.70
N ASN A 148 7.53 -17.95 8.76
CA ASN A 148 8.02 -17.34 9.99
C ASN A 148 6.96 -16.53 10.76
N GLY A 149 5.69 -16.61 10.36
CA GLY A 149 4.57 -15.96 11.05
C GLY A 149 4.34 -14.49 10.70
N ILE A 150 5.14 -13.90 9.81
CA ILE A 150 4.91 -12.52 9.35
C ILE A 150 3.59 -12.44 8.59
N VAL A 151 2.69 -11.57 9.07
CA VAL A 151 1.38 -11.35 8.46
C VAL A 151 1.55 -10.71 7.08
N GLN A 152 0.96 -11.34 6.08
CA GLN A 152 0.99 -10.90 4.68
C GLN A 152 -0.37 -10.50 4.15
N ALA A 153 -1.45 -10.92 4.80
CA ALA A 153 -2.78 -10.39 4.53
C ALA A 153 -3.65 -10.42 5.79
N ILE A 154 -4.55 -9.45 5.83
CA ILE A 154 -5.59 -9.31 6.86
C ILE A 154 -6.94 -9.17 6.18
N GLU A 155 -7.99 -9.57 6.87
CA GLU A 155 -9.37 -9.31 6.43
C GLU A 155 -10.28 -9.08 7.62
N HIS A 156 -11.31 -8.26 7.43
CA HIS A 156 -12.31 -8.02 8.46
C HIS A 156 -13.31 -9.18 8.51
N THR A 157 -13.65 -9.63 9.72
CA THR A 157 -14.56 -10.77 9.94
C THR A 157 -15.99 -10.49 9.50
N ASN A 158 -16.51 -9.30 9.83
CA ASN A 158 -17.92 -8.93 9.60
C ASN A 158 -18.20 -8.05 8.35
N ALA A 159 -17.27 -7.19 7.91
CA ALA A 159 -17.49 -6.30 6.76
C ALA A 159 -17.73 -7.08 5.46
N LYS A 160 -18.51 -6.57 4.50
CA LYS A 160 -18.75 -7.25 3.20
C LYS A 160 -17.45 -7.51 2.43
N PHE A 161 -16.59 -6.50 2.33
CA PHE A 161 -15.27 -6.59 1.72
C PHE A 161 -14.32 -5.58 2.37
N LEU A 162 -13.44 -6.07 3.24
CA LEU A 162 -12.32 -5.30 3.75
C LEU A 162 -11.14 -6.27 3.82
N ILE A 163 -10.22 -6.11 2.89
CA ILE A 163 -9.03 -6.96 2.75
C ILE A 163 -7.82 -6.04 2.68
N GLY A 164 -6.77 -6.41 3.39
CA GLY A 164 -5.47 -5.79 3.24
C GLY A 164 -4.43 -6.83 2.85
N VAL A 165 -3.56 -6.50 1.90
CA VAL A 165 -2.45 -7.35 1.46
C VAL A 165 -1.14 -6.58 1.57
N GLN A 166 -0.08 -7.24 2.01
CA GLN A 166 1.21 -6.61 2.27
C GLN A 166 2.10 -6.52 1.02
N TRP A 167 1.83 -7.37 0.03
CA TRP A 167 2.48 -7.35 -1.28
C TRP A 167 1.78 -6.36 -2.24
N HIS A 168 2.36 -6.18 -3.42
CA HIS A 168 1.87 -5.28 -4.47
C HIS A 168 1.24 -6.09 -5.63
N PRO A 169 -0.05 -6.46 -5.57
CA PRO A 169 -0.74 -7.16 -6.64
C PRO A 169 -0.81 -6.35 -7.96
N GLU A 170 -0.77 -5.02 -7.87
CA GLU A 170 -0.76 -4.07 -9.00
C GLU A 170 0.50 -4.17 -9.87
N TYR A 171 1.62 -4.65 -9.31
CA TYR A 171 2.84 -4.95 -10.06
C TYR A 171 2.84 -6.35 -10.68
N LEU A 172 1.77 -7.12 -10.49
CA LEU A 172 1.61 -8.46 -11.04
C LEU A 172 0.35 -8.55 -11.95
N PRO A 173 0.10 -7.58 -12.85
CA PRO A 173 -1.16 -7.47 -13.58
C PRO A 173 -1.40 -8.65 -14.52
N MET A 174 -0.34 -9.32 -14.99
CA MET A 174 -0.44 -10.48 -15.87
C MET A 174 -0.87 -11.77 -15.13
N LYS A 175 -0.84 -11.78 -13.79
CA LYS A 175 -1.28 -12.94 -13.01
C LYS A 175 -2.78 -12.89 -12.80
N ARG A 176 -3.51 -13.81 -13.47
CA ARG A 176 -4.97 -14.00 -13.28
C ARG A 176 -5.38 -14.11 -11.82
N SER A 177 -4.55 -14.74 -10.97
CA SER A 177 -4.82 -14.83 -9.54
C SER A 177 -4.91 -13.45 -8.90
N GLN A 178 -4.00 -12.52 -9.22
CA GLN A 178 -3.97 -11.16 -8.68
C GLN A 178 -5.10 -10.30 -9.25
N GLN A 179 -5.45 -10.49 -10.52
CA GLN A 179 -6.62 -9.85 -11.13
C GLN A 179 -7.93 -10.21 -10.40
N ARG A 180 -8.06 -11.45 -9.90
CA ARG A 180 -9.25 -11.87 -9.12
C ARG A 180 -9.46 -11.05 -7.86
N LEU A 181 -8.38 -10.57 -7.22
CA LEU A 181 -8.48 -9.73 -6.02
C LEU A 181 -9.15 -8.38 -6.36
N PHE A 182 -8.73 -7.75 -7.46
CA PHE A 182 -9.36 -6.52 -7.94
C PHE A 182 -10.79 -6.75 -8.43
N GLN A 183 -11.05 -7.86 -9.14
CA GLN A 183 -12.40 -8.24 -9.55
C GLN A 183 -13.33 -8.44 -8.34
N ALA A 184 -12.83 -9.03 -7.25
CA ALA A 184 -13.58 -9.21 -6.03
C ALA A 184 -13.93 -7.86 -5.36
N LEU A 185 -12.99 -6.90 -5.34
CA LEU A 185 -13.25 -5.53 -4.90
C LEU A 185 -14.35 -4.86 -5.75
N VAL A 186 -14.22 -4.91 -7.08
CA VAL A 186 -15.20 -4.33 -8.00
C VAL A 186 -16.58 -4.96 -7.81
N LYS A 187 -16.66 -6.29 -7.69
CA LYS A 187 -17.91 -6.99 -7.41
C LYS A 187 -18.53 -6.57 -6.09
N ALA A 188 -17.71 -6.41 -5.05
CA ALA A 188 -18.19 -5.92 -3.76
C ALA A 188 -18.75 -4.49 -3.88
N ALA A 189 -18.09 -3.60 -4.63
CA ALA A 189 -18.53 -2.22 -4.86
C ALA A 189 -19.87 -2.11 -5.60
N HIS A 190 -20.21 -3.08 -6.45
CA HIS A 190 -21.49 -3.14 -7.16
C HIS A 190 -22.63 -3.79 -6.33
N SER A 191 -22.36 -4.24 -5.11
CA SER A 191 -23.37 -4.92 -4.30
C SER A 191 -24.42 -3.93 -3.76
N PRO A 192 -25.72 -4.26 -3.79
CA PRO A 192 -26.78 -3.39 -3.27
C PRO A 192 -26.55 -2.98 -1.81
N GLY A 193 -26.87 -1.73 -1.48
CA GLY A 193 -26.76 -1.18 -0.13
C GLY A 193 -25.43 -0.50 0.21
N ILE A 194 -24.65 -0.09 -0.80
CA ILE A 194 -23.52 0.84 -0.63
C ILE A 194 -23.98 2.21 -1.11
N SER A 195 -24.33 3.09 -0.17
CA SER A 195 -24.64 4.50 -0.43
C SER A 195 -23.36 5.32 -0.29
N VAL A 196 -22.63 5.51 -1.39
CA VAL A 196 -21.54 6.50 -1.42
C VAL A 196 -22.19 7.87 -1.64
N THR A 197 -22.47 8.60 -0.56
CA THR A 197 -22.71 10.04 -0.67
C THR A 197 -21.35 10.68 -0.96
N SER A 198 -21.08 10.93 -2.25
CA SER A 198 -19.84 11.57 -2.68
C SER A 198 -19.67 12.93 -1.98
N PRO A 199 -18.60 13.15 -1.20
CA PRO A 199 -18.34 14.44 -0.56
C PRO A 199 -18.19 15.56 -1.59
N LEU A 200 -17.69 15.24 -2.79
CA LEU A 200 -17.58 16.17 -3.92
C LEU A 200 -18.94 16.66 -4.40
N ARG A 201 -19.98 15.82 -4.30
CA ARG A 201 -21.35 16.19 -4.69
C ARG A 201 -21.96 17.12 -3.65
N ALA A 202 -21.80 16.81 -2.36
CA ALA A 202 -22.25 17.66 -1.26
C ALA A 202 -21.57 19.03 -1.27
N GLN A 203 -20.25 19.10 -1.49
CA GLN A 203 -19.52 20.38 -1.61
C GLN A 203 -19.93 21.17 -2.86
N SER A 204 -20.21 20.50 -4.00
CA SER A 204 -20.69 21.17 -5.20
C SER A 204 -22.11 21.72 -5.04
N GLU A 205 -22.98 21.03 -4.30
CA GLU A 205 -24.34 21.45 -4.00
C GLU A 205 -24.34 22.63 -3.02
N GLU A 206 -23.52 22.56 -1.97
CA GLU A 206 -23.36 23.65 -1.00
C GLU A 206 -22.78 24.92 -1.64
N GLN A 207 -21.76 24.80 -2.49
CA GLN A 207 -21.21 25.92 -3.26
C GLN A 207 -22.22 26.49 -4.26
N THR A 208 -23.05 25.65 -4.87
CA THR A 208 -24.10 26.08 -5.80
C THR A 208 -25.21 26.81 -5.06
N ILE A 209 -25.67 26.31 -3.92
CA ILE A 209 -26.66 26.95 -3.05
C ILE A 209 -26.14 28.31 -2.57
N HIS A 210 -24.87 28.39 -2.13
CA HIS A 210 -24.28 29.63 -1.66
C HIS A 210 -24.13 30.68 -2.78
N LYS A 211 -23.87 30.25 -4.02
CA LYS A 211 -23.84 31.13 -5.21
C LYS A 211 -25.24 31.63 -5.58
N ILE A 212 -26.25 30.77 -5.54
CA ILE A 212 -27.65 31.14 -5.82
C ILE A 212 -28.14 32.14 -4.76
N ALA A 213 -27.88 31.88 -3.48
CA ALA A 213 -28.26 32.77 -2.38
C ALA A 213 -27.58 34.15 -2.48
N ALA A 214 -26.30 34.20 -2.85
CA ALA A 214 -25.59 35.46 -3.10
C ALA A 214 -26.18 36.23 -4.28
N SER A 215 -26.49 35.57 -5.39
CA SER A 215 -27.11 36.20 -6.57
C SER A 215 -28.50 36.79 -6.26
N GLN A 216 -29.31 36.09 -5.46
CA GLN A 216 -30.64 36.57 -5.07
C GLN A 216 -30.57 37.78 -4.14
N ARG A 217 -29.62 37.82 -3.20
CA ARG A 217 -29.38 39.00 -2.35
C ARG A 217 -28.98 40.22 -3.17
N THR A 218 -28.07 40.06 -4.13
CA THR A 218 -27.66 41.17 -5.01
C THR A 218 -28.84 41.67 -5.84
N GLN A 219 -29.69 40.78 -6.37
CA GLN A 219 -30.89 41.18 -7.11
C GLN A 219 -31.89 41.96 -6.24
N LEU A 220 -32.13 41.51 -5.01
CA LEU A 220 -33.01 42.20 -4.05
C LEU A 220 -32.46 43.57 -3.64
N GLU A 221 -31.16 43.69 -3.43
CA GLU A 221 -30.50 44.97 -3.13
C GLU A 221 -30.56 45.93 -4.33
N THR A 222 -30.40 45.44 -5.57
CA THR A 222 -30.55 46.28 -6.76
C THR A 222 -31.99 46.72 -6.99
N ALA A 223 -32.98 45.85 -6.73
CA ALA A 223 -34.39 46.19 -6.83
C ALA A 223 -34.79 47.24 -5.79
N SER A 224 -34.36 47.07 -4.54
CA SER A 224 -34.60 48.05 -3.45
C SER A 224 -33.95 49.41 -3.74
N LYS A 225 -32.72 49.43 -4.30
CA LYS A 225 -32.07 50.68 -4.72
C LYS A 225 -32.78 51.33 -5.91
N HIS A 226 -33.33 50.54 -6.82
CA HIS A 226 -34.09 51.06 -7.96
C HIS A 226 -35.43 51.67 -7.50
N GLU A 227 -36.16 51.00 -6.60
CA GLU A 227 -37.37 51.55 -5.97
C GLU A 227 -37.09 52.84 -5.21
N ALA A 228 -36.00 52.89 -4.41
CA ALA A 228 -35.60 54.09 -3.69
C ALA A 228 -35.14 55.25 -4.60
N MET A 229 -34.66 54.96 -5.82
CA MET A 229 -34.17 55.96 -6.77
C MET A 229 -35.28 56.51 -7.68
N PHE A 230 -36.32 55.71 -7.96
CA PHE A 230 -37.40 56.08 -8.88
C PHE A 230 -38.75 56.38 -8.21
N GLY A 231 -38.85 56.26 -6.88
CA GLY A 231 -39.93 56.86 -6.09
C GLY A 231 -41.33 56.49 -6.54
N VAL A 232 -41.64 55.19 -6.53
CA VAL A 232 -43.02 54.70 -6.47
C VAL A 232 -43.37 54.41 -5.02
#